data_AF-A0A2V8XST2-F1
#
_entry.id   AF-A0A2V8XST2-F1
#
_cell.length_a   1.000
_cell.length_b   1.000
_cell.length_c   1.000
_cell.angle_alpha   90.00
_cell.angle_beta   90.00
_cell.angle_gamma   90.00
#
_symmetry.space_group_name_H-M   'P 1'
#
loop_
_entity.id
_entity.type
_entity.pdbx_description
1 polymer ?
#
loop_
_entity_poly.entity_id
_entity_poly.type
_entity_poly.pdbx_seq_one_letter_code
_entity_poly.pdbx_strand_id
1 'polypeptide(L)'
;MEIYAMESSLLRAQKAAAAKGESAAQTMIDAARVFIHDAAERVEHEAKRAITAVHEGDMLTTQMAVLKRFAKRPPVNSIALRRRVAAAVQSQDRYPFEGR
;
A
#
# COMPACT_ATOMS: atom_id res chain seq x y z
N MET A 1 -11.68 3.71 4.52
CA MET A 1 -11.61 2.43 3.76
C MET A 1 -10.19 1.93 3.54
N GLU A 2 -9.21 2.80 3.25
CA GLU A 2 -7.81 2.38 2.94
C GLU A 2 -7.17 1.46 3.98
N ILE A 3 -7.31 1.75 5.29
CA ILE A 3 -6.69 0.97 6.36
C ILE A 3 -7.08 -0.52 6.29
N TYR A 4 -8.39 -0.79 6.21
CA TYR A 4 -8.92 -2.14 6.12
C TYR A 4 -8.44 -2.86 4.85
N ALA A 5 -8.42 -2.18 3.72
CA ALA A 5 -7.95 -2.76 2.46
C ALA A 5 -6.45 -3.06 2.49
N MET A 6 -5.64 -2.16 3.06
CA MET A 6 -4.19 -2.35 3.22
C MET A 6 -3.90 -3.59 4.06
N GLU A 7 -4.52 -3.69 5.24
CA GLU A 7 -4.37 -4.83 6.13
C GLU A 7 -4.83 -6.13 5.48
N SER A 8 -6.01 -6.14 4.86
CA SER A 8 -6.55 -7.31 4.17
C SER A 8 -5.62 -7.80 3.06
N SER A 9 -5.08 -6.88 2.25
CA SER A 9 -4.15 -7.22 1.16
C SER A 9 -2.82 -7.77 1.67
N LEU A 10 -2.29 -7.19 2.75
CA LEU A 10 -1.05 -7.62 3.40
C LEU A 10 -1.20 -9.03 3.96
N LEU A 11 -2.23 -9.25 4.78
CA LEU A 11 -2.49 -10.56 5.41
C LEU A 11 -2.74 -11.64 4.37
N ARG A 12 -3.44 -11.33 3.27
CA ARG A 12 -3.65 -12.28 2.18
C ARG A 12 -2.34 -12.66 1.49
N ALA A 13 -1.46 -11.70 1.22
CA ALA A 13 -0.15 -11.98 0.62
C ALA A 13 0.75 -12.81 1.56
N GLN A 14 0.78 -12.48 2.86
CA GLN A 14 1.52 -13.23 3.87
C GLN A 14 1.00 -14.67 4.00
N LYS A 15 -0.33 -14.85 4.06
CA LYS A 15 -0.94 -16.18 4.11
C LYS A 15 -0.60 -17.02 2.87
N ALA A 16 -0.61 -16.42 1.68
CA ALA A 16 -0.23 -17.10 0.45
C ALA A 16 1.25 -17.52 0.46
N ALA A 17 2.15 -16.63 0.91
CA ALA A 17 3.57 -16.92 1.03
C ALA A 17 3.85 -18.03 2.05
N ALA A 18 3.15 -18.02 3.19
CA ALA A 18 3.27 -19.08 4.20
C ALA A 18 2.77 -20.45 3.70
N ALA A 19 1.71 -20.47 2.89
CA ALA A 19 1.11 -21.71 2.40
C ALA A 19 1.81 -22.30 1.16
N LYS A 20 2.31 -21.46 0.25
CA LYS A 20 2.80 -21.87 -1.08
C LYS A 20 4.28 -21.52 -1.33
N GLY A 21 4.93 -20.83 -0.38
CA GLY A 21 6.27 -20.28 -0.52
C GLY A 21 6.28 -18.87 -1.12
N GLU A 22 7.30 -18.08 -0.78
CA GLU A 22 7.41 -16.67 -1.17
C GLU A 22 7.49 -16.49 -2.69
N SER A 23 8.28 -17.33 -3.37
CA SER A 23 8.41 -17.30 -4.83
C SER A 23 7.06 -17.48 -5.56
N ALA A 24 6.24 -18.43 -5.10
CA ALA A 24 4.91 -18.68 -5.67
C ALA A 24 3.90 -17.56 -5.36
N ALA A 25 4.11 -16.82 -4.27
CA ALA A 25 3.27 -15.69 -3.86
C ALA A 25 3.78 -14.33 -4.37
N GLN A 26 4.90 -14.28 -5.10
CA GLN A 26 5.61 -13.04 -5.43
C GLN A 26 4.73 -12.00 -6.12
N THR A 27 3.88 -12.40 -7.07
CA THR A 27 2.97 -11.46 -7.74
C THR A 27 1.95 -10.84 -6.78
N MET A 28 1.47 -11.59 -5.77
CA MET A 28 0.58 -11.01 -4.73
C MET A 28 1.32 -10.05 -3.82
N ILE A 29 2.54 -10.40 -3.44
CA ILE A 29 3.40 -9.54 -2.60
C ILE A 29 3.68 -8.23 -3.33
N ASP A 30 4.07 -8.28 -4.60
CA ASP A 30 4.33 -7.10 -5.41
C ASP A 30 3.08 -6.23 -5.56
N ALA A 31 1.91 -6.83 -5.81
CA ALA A 31 0.65 -6.10 -5.91
C ALA A 31 0.22 -5.47 -4.57
N ALA A 32 0.35 -6.18 -3.46
CA ALA A 32 0.06 -5.65 -2.12
C ALA A 32 0.99 -4.46 -1.79
N ARG A 33 2.29 -4.56 -2.12
CA ARG A 33 3.24 -3.47 -1.91
C ARG A 33 2.89 -2.21 -2.71
N VAL A 34 2.48 -2.37 -3.98
CA VAL A 34 2.00 -1.24 -4.79
C VAL A 34 0.77 -0.62 -4.16
N PHE A 35 -0.25 -1.44 -3.87
CA PHE A 35 -1.51 -0.97 -3.33
C PHE A 35 -1.32 -0.24 -1.99
N ILE A 36 -0.56 -0.81 -1.06
CA ILE A 36 -0.31 -0.24 0.26
C ILE A 36 0.43 1.10 0.13
N HIS A 37 1.42 1.21 -0.76
CA HIS A 37 2.15 2.46 -0.94
C HIS A 37 1.21 3.59 -1.41
N ASP A 38 0.42 3.33 -2.45
CA ASP A 38 -0.52 4.33 -2.99
C ASP A 38 -1.64 4.67 -1.99
N ALA A 39 -2.18 3.66 -1.30
CA ALA A 39 -3.21 3.83 -0.26
C ALA A 39 -2.71 4.70 0.88
N ALA A 40 -1.46 4.50 1.29
CA ALA A 40 -0.90 5.21 2.41
C ALA A 40 -0.55 6.67 2.04
N GLU A 41 -0.31 7.00 0.77
CA GLU A 41 -0.25 8.38 0.26
C GLU A 41 -1.63 9.06 0.32
N ARG A 42 -2.70 8.35 -0.08
CA ARG A 42 -4.08 8.87 0.03
C ARG A 42 -4.46 9.14 1.49
N VAL A 43 -4.13 8.23 2.40
CA VAL A 43 -4.36 8.42 3.84
C VAL A 43 -3.63 9.65 4.37
N GLU A 44 -2.37 9.85 4.00
CA GLU A 44 -1.60 11.02 4.42
C GLU A 44 -2.21 12.32 3.87
N HIS A 45 -2.66 12.32 2.61
CA HIS A 45 -3.33 13.47 2.00
C HIS A 45 -4.61 13.85 2.75
N GLU A 46 -5.48 12.88 3.03
CA GLU A 46 -6.72 13.11 3.78
C GLU A 46 -6.46 13.53 5.23
N ALA A 47 -5.43 12.97 5.88
CA ALA A 47 -5.03 13.39 7.22
C ALA A 47 -4.56 14.86 7.25
N LYS A 48 -3.80 15.31 6.24
CA LYS A 48 -3.42 16.73 6.12
C LYS A 48 -4.65 17.63 6.04
N ARG A 49 -5.59 17.28 5.16
CA ARG A 49 -6.84 18.03 4.98
C ARG A 49 -7.64 18.11 6.29
N ALA A 50 -7.81 17.00 6.99
CA ALA A 50 -8.55 16.95 8.24
C ALA A 50 -7.89 17.77 9.36
N ILE A 51 -6.56 17.66 9.53
CA ILE A 51 -5.84 18.42 10.57
C ILE A 51 -5.92 19.92 10.29
N THR A 52 -5.72 20.37 9.05
CA THR A 52 -5.83 21.79 8.68
C THR A 52 -7.23 22.34 8.87
N ALA A 53 -8.28 21.52 8.77
CA ALA A 53 -9.65 21.96 9.03
C ALA A 53 -9.98 22.13 10.53
N VAL A 54 -9.19 21.55 11.43
CA VAL A 54 -9.48 21.50 12.89
C VAL A 54 -8.50 22.33 13.72
N HIS A 55 -7.29 22.57 13.21
CA HIS A 55 -6.23 23.26 13.95
C HIS A 55 -5.64 24.41 13.14
N GLU A 56 -5.25 25.46 13.85
CA GLU A 56 -4.58 26.65 13.30
C GLU A 56 -3.31 26.96 14.10
N GLY A 57 -2.49 27.89 13.60
CA GLY A 57 -1.30 28.41 14.29
C GLY A 57 -0.30 27.34 14.73
N ASP A 58 0.21 27.47 15.95
CA ASP A 58 1.23 26.58 16.52
C ASP A 58 0.74 25.13 16.67
N MET A 59 -0.56 24.94 16.93
CA MET A 59 -1.14 23.62 17.05
C MET A 59 -1.16 22.89 15.71
N LEU A 60 -1.51 23.59 14.61
CA LEU A 60 -1.44 23.03 13.26
C LEU A 60 -0.02 22.56 12.93
N THR A 61 0.97 23.41 13.20
CA THR A 61 2.39 23.09 12.98
C THR A 61 2.82 21.85 13.75
N THR A 62 2.41 21.75 15.01
CA THR A 62 2.70 20.58 15.87
C THR A 62 2.07 19.31 15.32
N GLN A 63 0.79 19.33 14.95
CA GLN A 63 0.08 18.16 14.42
C GLN A 63 0.61 17.73 13.05
N MET A 64 1.02 18.67 12.19
CA MET A 64 1.70 18.35 10.92
C MET A 64 3.03 17.62 11.14
N ALA A 65 3.80 18.00 12.15
CA ALA A 65 5.05 17.31 12.49
C ALA A 65 4.80 15.87 12.98
N VAL A 66 3.75 15.68 13.78
CA VAL A 66 3.31 14.35 14.24
C VAL A 66 2.87 13.48 13.06
N LEU A 67 2.05 14.02 12.14
CA LEU A 67 1.63 13.30 10.94
C LEU A 67 2.83 12.88 10.09
N LYS A 68 3.80 13.77 9.87
CA LYS A 68 5.03 13.45 9.13
C LYS A 68 5.80 12.29 9.76
N ARG A 69 5.83 12.19 11.09
CA ARG A 69 6.47 11.07 11.80
C ARG A 69 5.73 9.75 11.54
N PHE A 70 4.40 9.74 11.61
CA PHE A 70 3.59 8.54 11.36
C PHE A 70 3.58 8.10 9.90
N ALA A 71 3.64 9.06 8.96
CA ALA A 71 3.62 8.78 7.53
C ALA A 71 5.00 8.44 6.95
N LYS A 72 6.08 8.46 7.77
CA LYS A 72 7.44 8.17 7.31
C LYS A 72 7.55 6.74 6.80
N ARG A 73 7.86 6.57 5.52
CA ARG A 73 8.02 5.28 4.83
C ARG A 73 9.26 5.34 3.93
N PRO A 74 9.99 4.22 3.73
CA PRO A 74 11.06 4.18 2.73
C PRO A 74 10.47 4.30 1.31
N PRO A 75 11.19 4.94 0.37
CA PRO A 75 10.72 5.03 -1.00
C PRO A 75 10.63 3.64 -1.65
N VAL A 76 9.61 3.45 -2.47
CA VAL A 76 9.39 2.20 -3.20
C VAL A 76 9.42 2.46 -4.70
N ASN A 77 10.20 1.66 -5.44
CA ASN A 77 10.15 1.65 -6.91
C ASN A 77 8.85 0.97 -7.39
N SER A 78 7.76 1.72 -7.31
CA SER A 78 6.42 1.24 -7.61
C SER A 78 6.20 1.02 -9.12
N ILE A 79 7.01 1.65 -9.98
CA ILE A 79 7.03 1.38 -11.43
C ILE A 79 7.51 -0.05 -11.70
N ALA A 80 8.65 -0.45 -11.11
CA ALA A 80 9.18 -1.80 -11.28
C ALA A 80 8.21 -2.86 -10.76
N LEU A 81 7.58 -2.62 -9.60
CA LEU A 81 6.56 -3.51 -9.04
C LEU A 81 5.36 -3.67 -10.00
N ARG A 82 4.80 -2.56 -10.50
CA ARG A 82 3.68 -2.60 -11.45
C ARG A 82 4.02 -3.33 -12.74
N ARG A 83 5.24 -3.17 -13.27
CA ARG A 83 5.71 -3.91 -14.45
C ARG A 83 5.73 -5.43 -14.20
N ARG A 84 6.18 -5.88 -13.02
CA ARG A 84 6.17 -7.31 -12.67
C ARG A 84 4.74 -7.85 -12.55
N VAL A 85 3.83 -7.10 -11.93
CA VAL A 85 2.41 -7.47 -11.87
C VAL A 85 1.83 -7.54 -13.28
N ALA A 86 2.07 -6.54 -14.12
CA ALA A 86 1.58 -6.50 -15.50
C ALA A 86 2.11 -7.66 -16.36
N ALA A 87 3.35 -8.08 -16.17
CA ALA A 87 3.91 -9.25 -16.85
C ALA A 87 3.15 -10.54 -16.47
N ALA A 88 2.78 -10.69 -15.19
CA ALA A 88 1.99 -11.84 -14.73
C ALA A 88 0.54 -11.82 -15.21
N VAL A 89 -0.05 -10.63 -15.43
CA VAL A 89 -1.35 -10.49 -16.10
C VAL A 89 -1.23 -10.95 -17.55
N GLN A 90 -0.26 -10.40 -18.29
CA GLN A 90 -0.06 -10.69 -19.72
C GLN A 90 0.25 -12.17 -19.99
N SER A 91 1.04 -12.82 -19.13
CA SER A 91 1.37 -14.24 -19.31
C SER A 91 0.20 -15.18 -19.10
N GLN A 92 -0.85 -14.75 -18.40
CA GLN A 92 -2.04 -15.55 -18.10
C GLN A 92 -3.29 -15.09 -18.85
N ASP A 93 -3.24 -13.90 -19.46
CA ASP A 93 -4.36 -13.21 -20.11
C ASP A 93 -5.62 -13.11 -19.23
N ARG A 94 -5.44 -12.94 -17.92
CA ARG A 94 -6.51 -12.89 -16.91
C ARG A 94 -6.04 -12.27 -15.60
N TYR A 95 -6.93 -12.21 -14.62
CA TYR A 95 -6.56 -11.79 -13.27
C TYR A 95 -5.53 -12.77 -12.69
N PRO A 96 -4.32 -12.32 -12.31
CA PRO A 96 -3.19 -13.21 -12.04
C PRO A 96 -3.33 -13.97 -10.70
N PHE A 97 -4.43 -13.76 -9.98
CA PHE A 97 -4.73 -14.42 -8.71
C PHE A 97 -5.96 -15.34 -8.77
N GLU A 98 -6.62 -15.46 -9.93
CA GLU A 98 -7.72 -16.42 -10.15
C GLU A 98 -7.22 -17.88 -10.15
N GLY A 99 -8.06 -18.81 -9.66
CA GLY A 99 -7.78 -20.25 -9.67
C GLY A 99 -6.85 -20.74 -8.56
N ARG A 100 -6.87 -20.10 -7.38
CA ARG A 100 -5.97 -20.37 -6.25
C ARG A 100 -6.63 -20.91 -5.00
#